data_AF-A0A350YIA4-F1
#
_entry.id   AF-A0A350YIA4-F1
#
_cell.length_a   1.000
_cell.length_b   1.000
_cell.length_c   1.000
_cell.angle_alpha   90.00
_cell.angle_beta   90.00
_cell.angle_gamma   90.00
#
_symmetry.space_group_name_H-M   'P 1'
#
loop_
_entity.id
_entity.type
_entity.pdbx_description
1 polymer ?
#
loop_
_entity_poly.entity_id
_entity_poly.type
_entity_poly.pdbx_seq_one_letter_code
_entity_poly.pdbx_strand_id
1 'polypeptide(L)'
;MSSSFERFYILVRRIVGLTLMLLFLVILGLFLKASYDVAGYSKQARTQQKLTQVAGADLSTEELRLTDFNVMAGSKFLYASLQPTASFAGSLSSVNYIKSNSRNILFFNTVDKKAHWLFPNNDQVIVNVRFITYPAGGVR
;
A
#
# COMPACT_ATOMS: atom_id res chain seq x y z
N MET A 1 13.19 60.54 26.31
CA MET A 1 12.67 60.01 25.03
C MET A 1 11.19 60.32 24.95
N SER A 2 10.71 60.89 23.84
CA SER A 2 9.32 61.37 23.68
C SER A 2 8.32 60.21 23.74
N SER A 3 7.23 60.35 24.51
CA SER A 3 6.17 59.34 24.69
C SER A 3 5.50 58.90 23.38
N SER A 4 5.60 59.71 22.33
CA SER A 4 5.14 59.38 20.98
C SER A 4 5.99 58.29 20.32
N PHE A 5 7.31 58.31 20.56
CA PHE A 5 8.25 57.32 20.00
C PHE A 5 8.02 55.92 20.59
N GLU A 6 7.70 55.86 21.88
CA GLU A 6 7.42 54.61 22.58
C GLU A 6 6.13 53.94 22.06
N ARG A 7 5.08 54.73 21.80
CA ARG A 7 3.83 54.26 21.20
C ARG A 7 4.03 53.77 19.76
N PHE A 8 4.81 54.50 18.97
CA PHE A 8 5.17 54.10 17.61
C PHE A 8 5.94 52.78 17.59
N TYR A 9 6.94 52.64 18.45
CA TYR A 9 7.73 51.41 18.58
C TYR A 9 6.88 50.19 18.98
N ILE A 10 5.96 50.36 19.92
CA ILE A 10 5.02 49.29 20.32
C ILE A 10 4.14 48.86 19.14
N LEU A 11 3.68 49.81 18.33
CA LEU A 11 2.81 49.55 17.18
C LEU A 11 3.57 48.80 16.07
N VAL A 12 4.79 49.25 15.75
CA VAL A 12 5.67 48.56 14.80
C VAL A 12 5.99 47.15 15.27
N ARG A 13 6.34 46.97 16.55
CA ARG A 13 6.63 45.65 17.14
C ARG A 13 5.43 44.70 17.04
N ARG A 14 4.21 45.19 17.26
CA ARG A 14 2.99 44.38 17.12
C ARG A 14 2.78 43.95 15.68
N ILE A 15 2.93 44.85 14.71
CA ILE A 15 2.77 44.53 13.28
C ILE A 15 3.80 43.48 12.87
N VAL A 16 5.07 43.68 13.19
CA VAL A 16 6.14 42.72 12.85
C VAL A 16 5.87 41.35 13.48
N GLY A 17 5.46 41.31 14.75
CA GLY A 17 5.09 40.06 15.42
C GLY A 17 3.92 39.35 14.75
N LEU A 18 2.88 40.08 14.34
CA LEU A 18 1.71 39.53 13.67
C LEU A 18 2.06 38.97 12.28
N THR A 19 2.90 39.68 11.52
CA THR A 19 3.39 39.23 10.21
C THR A 19 4.21 37.96 10.34
N LEU A 20 5.11 37.87 11.33
CA LEU A 20 5.91 36.67 11.58
C LEU A 20 5.04 35.48 12.01
N MET A 21 4.02 35.72 12.84
CA MET A 21 3.07 34.67 13.26
C MET A 21 2.27 34.13 12.07
N LEU A 22 1.78 35.00 11.18
CA LEU A 22 1.09 34.58 9.96
C LEU A 22 2.00 33.77 9.04
N LEU A 23 3.25 34.21 8.86
CA LEU A 23 4.22 33.50 8.03
C LEU A 23 4.53 32.11 8.59
N PHE A 24 4.66 31.99 9.92
CA PHE A 24 4.84 30.71 10.59
C PHE A 24 3.65 29.76 10.38
N LEU A 25 2.41 30.26 10.49
CA LEU A 25 1.21 29.46 10.24
C LEU A 25 1.14 28.93 8.80
N VAL A 26 1.53 29.75 7.82
CA VAL A 26 1.58 29.32 6.41
C VAL A 26 2.63 28.22 6.22
N ILE A 27 3.82 28.39 6.78
CA ILE A 27 4.88 27.37 6.70
C ILE A 27 4.43 26.07 7.37
N LEU A 28 3.82 26.15 8.55
CA LEU A 28 3.31 24.98 9.27
C LEU A 28 2.22 24.26 8.47
N GLY A 29 1.29 25.00 7.86
CA GLY A 29 0.24 24.44 7.01
C GLY A 29 0.79 23.73 5.77
N LEU A 30 1.79 24.32 5.11
CA LEU A 30 2.48 23.69 3.98
C LEU A 30 3.24 22.43 4.40
N PHE A 31 3.91 22.46 5.55
CA PHE A 31 4.64 21.31 6.08
C PHE A 31 3.69 20.15 6.45
N LEU A 32 2.57 20.45 7.10
CA LEU A 32 1.53 19.47 7.41
C LEU A 32 0.95 18.86 6.14
N LYS A 33 0.62 19.68 5.13
CA LYS A 33 0.15 19.18 3.83
C LYS A 33 1.18 18.29 3.16
N ALA A 34 2.45 18.72 3.10
CA ALA A 34 3.52 17.92 2.51
C ALA A 34 3.74 16.61 3.26
N SER A 35 3.65 16.60 4.59
CA SER A 35 3.76 15.37 5.39
C SER A 35 2.57 14.42 5.17
N TYR A 36 1.36 14.96 5.02
CA TYR A 36 0.16 14.18 4.71
C TYR A 36 0.21 13.63 3.29
N ASP A 37 0.66 14.44 2.33
CA ASP A 37 0.90 14.01 0.97
C ASP A 37 1.97 12.90 0.96
N VAL A 38 3.13 13.05 1.61
CA VAL A 38 4.17 11.99 1.65
C VAL A 38 3.67 10.71 2.31
N ALA A 39 2.90 10.79 3.39
CA ALA A 39 2.23 9.63 4.00
C ALA A 39 1.16 9.03 3.06
N GLY A 40 0.50 9.87 2.27
CA GLY A 40 -0.46 9.52 1.23
C GLY A 40 0.17 8.97 -0.04
N TYR A 41 1.42 9.33 -0.40
CA TYR A 41 2.19 8.80 -1.53
C TYR A 41 2.72 7.40 -1.22
N SER A 42 3.04 7.10 0.05
CA SER A 42 3.26 5.71 0.49
C SER A 42 1.99 4.84 0.40
N LYS A 43 0.81 5.47 0.42
CA LYS A 43 -0.50 4.82 0.26
C LYS A 43 -1.19 5.29 -1.02
N GLN A 44 -0.46 5.82 -1.99
CA GLN A 44 -1.06 6.25 -3.24
C GLN A 44 -1.46 4.98 -3.93
N ALA A 45 -2.76 4.70 -3.80
CA ALA A 45 -3.62 4.12 -4.79
C ALA A 45 -2.80 3.58 -5.95
N ARG A 46 -2.20 2.40 -5.75
CA ARG A 46 -2.29 1.39 -6.80
C ARG A 46 -3.78 1.30 -7.02
N THR A 47 -4.27 2.04 -8.01
CA THR A 47 -5.61 1.90 -8.56
C THR A 47 -5.77 0.40 -8.62
N GLN A 48 -6.54 -0.14 -7.68
CA GLN A 48 -6.78 -1.56 -7.60
C GLN A 48 -7.59 -1.79 -8.86
N GLN A 49 -6.90 -2.05 -9.96
CA GLN A 49 -7.51 -2.52 -11.18
C GLN A 49 -8.24 -3.75 -10.70
N LYS A 50 -9.56 -3.60 -10.55
CA LYS A 50 -10.50 -4.65 -10.30
C LYS A 50 -10.39 -5.48 -11.57
N LEU A 51 -9.38 -6.34 -11.61
CA LEU A 51 -9.07 -7.16 -12.77
C LEU A 51 -10.24 -8.13 -12.81
N THR A 52 -11.23 -7.82 -13.64
CA THR A 52 -12.39 -8.69 -13.84
C THR A 52 -11.96 -10.01 -14.47
N GLN A 53 -10.81 -10.02 -15.15
CA GLN A 53 -10.18 -11.21 -15.71
C GLN A 53 -8.65 -11.12 -15.61
N VAL A 54 -8.02 -12.12 -14.98
CA VAL A 54 -6.58 -12.37 -15.09
C VAL A 54 -6.39 -13.81 -15.54
N ALA A 55 -5.60 -14.02 -16.59
CA ALA A 55 -5.32 -15.34 -17.16
C ALA A 55 -6.57 -16.22 -17.41
N GLY A 56 -7.67 -15.60 -17.87
CA GLY A 56 -8.90 -16.30 -18.26
C GLY A 56 -9.82 -16.74 -17.10
N ALA A 57 -9.45 -16.48 -15.84
CA ALA A 57 -10.31 -16.76 -14.71
C ALA A 57 -11.28 -15.58 -14.48
N ASP A 58 -12.55 -15.91 -14.27
CA ASP A 58 -13.56 -14.96 -13.81
C ASP A 58 -13.32 -14.64 -12.33
N LEU A 59 -13.08 -13.35 -12.06
CA LEU A 59 -12.80 -12.81 -10.73
C LEU A 59 -14.01 -12.06 -10.14
N SER A 60 -15.19 -12.16 -10.79
CA SER A 60 -16.40 -11.41 -10.41
C SER A 60 -17.22 -12.04 -9.28
N THR A 61 -16.98 -13.31 -8.94
CA THR A 61 -17.82 -14.09 -8.02
C THR A 61 -17.60 -13.78 -6.53
N GLU A 62 -16.52 -13.09 -6.18
CA GLU A 62 -16.19 -12.67 -4.81
C GLU A 62 -15.25 -11.45 -4.90
N GLU A 63 -15.19 -10.54 -3.92
CA GLU A 63 -14.27 -9.38 -3.96
C GLU A 63 -12.80 -9.85 -3.79
N LEU A 64 -12.27 -10.53 -4.80
CA LEU A 64 -10.97 -11.14 -4.78
C LEU A 64 -9.93 -10.15 -5.28
N ARG A 65 -8.77 -10.16 -4.63
CA ARG A 65 -7.60 -9.37 -4.99
C ARG A 65 -6.38 -10.25 -5.12
N LEU A 66 -5.56 -9.93 -6.12
CA LEU A 66 -4.21 -10.47 -6.25
C LEU A 66 -3.28 -9.77 -5.26
N THR A 67 -2.48 -10.55 -4.54
CA THR A 67 -1.38 -10.03 -3.72
C THR A 67 -0.23 -9.55 -4.62
N ASP A 68 0.78 -8.96 -3.99
CA ASP A 68 2.05 -8.71 -4.64
C ASP A 68 2.65 -9.98 -5.27
N PHE A 69 3.36 -9.77 -6.38
CA PHE A 69 4.17 -10.80 -7.01
C PHE A 69 5.45 -11.01 -6.20
N ASN A 70 5.62 -12.24 -5.73
CA ASN A 70 6.80 -12.69 -5.01
C ASN A 70 7.68 -13.52 -5.93
N VAL A 71 8.99 -13.36 -5.80
CA VAL A 71 9.97 -14.16 -6.54
C VAL A 71 10.06 -15.55 -5.92
N MET A 72 9.97 -16.59 -6.75
CA MET A 72 10.29 -17.95 -6.31
C MET A 72 11.80 -18.19 -6.48
N ALA A 73 12.50 -18.29 -5.35
CA ALA A 73 13.95 -18.47 -5.35
C ALA A 73 14.38 -19.70 -6.16
N GLY A 74 15.36 -19.52 -7.05
CA GLY A 74 15.86 -20.57 -7.92
C GLY A 74 14.99 -20.88 -9.15
N SER A 75 13.97 -20.07 -9.44
CA SER A 75 13.10 -20.28 -10.61
C SER A 75 12.89 -18.99 -11.43
N LYS A 76 12.34 -19.17 -12.63
CA LYS A 76 11.93 -18.09 -13.55
C LYS A 76 10.49 -17.62 -13.29
N PHE A 77 9.89 -18.05 -12.19
CA PHE A 77 8.49 -17.78 -11.88
C PHE A 77 8.35 -16.75 -10.78
N LEU A 78 7.43 -15.83 -10.99
CA LEU A 78 6.82 -15.03 -9.93
C LEU A 78 5.51 -15.69 -9.53
N TYR A 79 5.11 -15.55 -8.27
CA TYR A 79 3.81 -16.01 -7.81
C TYR A 79 3.06 -14.92 -7.06
N ALA A 80 1.74 -14.87 -7.26
CA ALA A 80 0.83 -14.00 -6.52
C ALA A 80 -0.35 -14.83 -6.02
N SER A 81 -0.76 -14.62 -4.78
CA SER A 81 -1.93 -15.28 -4.21
C SER A 81 -3.19 -14.50 -4.54
N LEU A 82 -4.27 -15.20 -4.85
CA LEU A 82 -5.61 -14.62 -4.93
C LEU A 82 -6.26 -14.72 -3.56
N GLN A 83 -6.59 -13.60 -2.93
CA GLN A 83 -7.14 -13.55 -1.58
C GLN A 83 -8.42 -12.72 -1.55
N PRO A 84 -9.35 -12.98 -0.63
CA PRO A 84 -10.45 -12.06 -0.37
C PRO A 84 -9.94 -10.66 0.00
N THR A 85 -10.63 -9.63 -0.47
CA THR A 85 -10.37 -8.25 -0.06
C THR A 85 -10.76 -8.13 1.40
N ALA A 86 -9.77 -8.05 2.27
CA ALA A 86 -10.02 -7.80 3.69
C ALA A 86 -10.72 -6.43 3.80
N SER A 87 -11.97 -6.42 4.27
CA SER A 87 -12.61 -5.20 4.72
C SER A 87 -11.84 -4.71 5.94
N PHE A 88 -11.16 -3.58 5.80
CA PHE A 88 -10.49 -2.92 6.91
C PHE A 88 -11.57 -2.45 7.91
N ALA A 89 -11.88 -3.26 8.92
CA ALA A 89 -12.56 -2.78 10.12
C ALA A 89 -11.51 -2.06 10.98
N GLY A 90 -11.74 -0.78 11.27
CA GLY A 90 -10.82 0.08 12.00
C GLY A 90 -10.37 -0.50 13.35
N SER A 91 -9.08 -0.27 13.63
CA SER A 91 -8.23 -0.35 14.84
C SER A 91 -8.79 -0.60 16.28
N LEU A 92 -10.04 -0.98 16.51
CA LEU A 92 -10.62 -1.03 17.87
C LEU A 92 -11.39 -2.30 18.23
N SER A 93 -11.35 -3.36 17.43
CA SER A 93 -11.94 -4.64 17.85
C SER A 93 -10.93 -5.77 17.75
N SER A 94 -10.85 -6.56 18.82
CA SER A 94 -10.14 -7.84 18.95
C SER A 94 -10.78 -8.94 18.08
N VAL A 95 -11.18 -8.60 16.86
CA VAL A 95 -11.61 -9.57 15.88
C VAL A 95 -10.35 -10.24 15.38
N ASN A 96 -10.13 -11.47 15.87
CA ASN A 96 -9.17 -12.41 15.30
C ASN A 96 -9.33 -12.39 13.78
N TYR A 97 -8.37 -11.76 13.10
CA TYR A 97 -8.25 -11.74 11.66
C TYR A 97 -8.39 -13.18 11.15
N ILE A 98 -9.50 -13.47 10.48
CA ILE A 98 -9.67 -14.72 9.75
C ILE A 98 -8.54 -14.73 8.73
N LYS A 99 -7.64 -15.71 8.89
CA LYS A 99 -6.51 -15.98 7.99
C LYS A 99 -6.90 -15.67 6.55
N SER A 100 -6.06 -14.89 5.89
CA SER A 100 -6.05 -14.59 4.47
C SER A 100 -5.84 -15.87 3.64
N ASN A 101 -6.77 -16.82 3.74
CA ASN A 101 -6.66 -18.08 3.02
C ASN A 101 -6.78 -17.76 1.54
N SER A 102 -5.71 -18.05 0.79
CA SER A 102 -5.67 -17.81 -0.64
C SER A 102 -6.67 -18.73 -1.33
N ARG A 103 -7.47 -18.21 -2.27
CA ARG A 103 -8.36 -19.01 -3.13
C ARG A 103 -7.59 -19.71 -4.24
N ASN A 104 -6.55 -19.06 -4.77
CA ASN A 104 -5.75 -19.58 -5.86
C ASN A 104 -4.36 -18.94 -5.86
N ILE A 105 -3.45 -19.44 -6.69
CA ILE A 105 -2.12 -18.86 -6.89
C ILE A 105 -1.91 -18.67 -8.38
N LEU A 106 -1.55 -17.46 -8.78
CA LEU A 106 -1.12 -17.13 -10.12
C LEU A 106 0.39 -17.29 -10.21
N PHE A 107 0.86 -18.10 -11.14
CA PHE A 107 2.27 -18.20 -11.53
C PHE A 107 2.49 -17.40 -12.79
N PHE A 108 3.50 -16.52 -12.78
CA PHE A 108 3.90 -15.74 -13.94
C PHE A 108 5.32 -16.13 -14.34
N ASN A 109 5.50 -16.65 -15.56
CA ASN A 109 6.80 -16.96 -16.13
C ASN A 109 7.42 -15.68 -16.70
N THR A 110 8.57 -15.26 -16.16
CA THR A 110 9.24 -14.02 -16.58
C THR A 110 9.92 -14.13 -17.95
N VAL A 111 10.18 -15.35 -18.44
CA VAL A 111 10.78 -15.59 -19.76
C VAL A 111 9.71 -15.57 -20.84
N ASP A 112 8.68 -16.39 -20.69
CA ASP A 112 7.64 -16.55 -21.72
C ASP A 112 6.51 -15.52 -21.60
N LYS A 113 6.52 -14.72 -20.52
CA LYS A 113 5.49 -13.72 -20.19
C LYS A 113 4.07 -14.30 -20.11
N LYS A 114 3.96 -15.59 -19.81
CA LYS A 114 2.69 -16.30 -19.63
C LYS A 114 2.33 -16.43 -18.16
N ALA A 115 1.04 -16.28 -17.88
CA ALA A 115 0.47 -16.43 -16.55
C ALA A 115 -0.41 -17.68 -16.50
N HIS A 116 -0.29 -18.46 -15.43
CA HIS A 116 -1.01 -19.71 -15.23
C HIS A 116 -1.54 -19.77 -13.80
N TRP A 117 -2.81 -20.14 -13.66
CA TRP A 117 -3.37 -20.41 -12.34
C TRP A 117 -2.97 -21.80 -11.86
N LEU A 118 -2.81 -21.95 -10.55
CA LEU A 118 -2.61 -23.26 -9.92
C LEU A 118 -3.82 -24.17 -10.16
N PHE A 119 -5.02 -23.62 -10.00
CA PHE A 119 -6.28 -24.30 -10.26
C PHE A 119 -7.06 -23.57 -11.37
N PRO A 120 -7.83 -24.30 -12.21
CA PRO A 120 -8.64 -23.68 -13.25
C PRO A 120 -9.75 -22.78 -12.68
N ASN A 121 -10.21 -23.05 -11.46
CA ASN A 121 -11.26 -22.32 -10.76
C ASN A 121 -10.78 -21.82 -9.38
N ASN A 122 -11.55 -20.90 -8.78
CA ASN A 122 -11.25 -20.29 -7.47
C ASN A 122 -12.04 -20.92 -6.30
N ASP A 123 -12.66 -22.07 -6.53
CA ASP A 123 -13.56 -22.73 -5.57
C ASP A 123 -12.83 -23.32 -4.35
N GLN A 124 -11.51 -23.52 -4.48
CA GLN A 124 -10.68 -24.14 -3.45
C GLN A 124 -10.12 -23.10 -2.47
N VAL A 125 -9.83 -23.56 -1.26
CA VAL A 125 -9.17 -22.75 -0.22
C VAL A 125 -7.82 -23.34 0.06
N ILE A 126 -6.78 -22.55 -0.17
CA ILE A 126 -5.40 -22.92 0.07
C ILE A 126 -5.05 -22.54 1.51
N VAL A 127 -4.94 -23.56 2.36
CA VAL A 127 -4.66 -23.40 3.79
C VAL A 127 -3.17 -23.21 4.07
N ASN A 128 -2.30 -23.81 3.26
CA ASN A 128 -0.85 -23.74 3.40
C ASN A 128 -0.16 -23.91 2.03
N VAL A 129 0.90 -23.14 1.78
CA VAL A 129 1.74 -23.23 0.60
C VAL A 129 3.19 -23.31 1.04
N ARG A 130 3.91 -24.32 0.54
CA ARG A 130 5.36 -24.44 0.71
C ARG A 130 6.02 -24.67 -0.64
N PHE A 131 6.91 -23.77 -1.03
CA PHE A 131 7.77 -23.98 -2.19
C PHE A 131 9.03 -24.72 -1.77
N ILE A 132 9.29 -25.86 -2.42
CA ILE A 132 10.52 -26.63 -2.20
C ILE A 132 11.56 -26.09 -3.18
N THR A 133 12.46 -25.23 -2.68
CA THR A 133 13.63 -24.81 -3.44
C THR A 133 14.74 -25.81 -3.19
N TYR A 134 15.14 -26.54 -4.23
CA TYR A 134 16.39 -27.29 -4.18
C TYR A 134 17.55 -26.31 -4.30
N PRO A 135 18.57 -26.36 -3.43
CA PRO A 135 19.77 -25.58 -3.64
C PRO A 135 20.37 -25.98 -5.00
N ALA A 136 20.69 -24.97 -5.82
CA ALA A 136 21.46 -25.17 -7.05
C ALA A 136 22.85 -25.67 -6.65
N GLY A 137 23.01 -26.99 -6.52
CA GLY A 137 24.24 -27.61 -6.04
C GLY A 137 24.13 -29.04 -5.50
N GLY A 138 22.97 -29.72 -5.61
CA GLY A 138 22.83 -31.12 -5.22
C GLY A 138 23.29 -32.09 -6.30
N VAL A 139 24.58 -32.13 -6.62
CA VAL A 139 25.18 -33.31 -7.24
C VAL A 139 25.46 -34.32 -6.13
N ARG A 140 24.79 -35.47 -6.17
CA ARG A 140 25.37 -36.78 -5.87
C ARG A 140 24.70 -37.82 -6.74
#